data_AF-A0A290Z3L7-F1
#
_entry.id   AF-A0A290Z3L7-F1
#
_cell.length_a   1.000
_cell.length_b   1.000
_cell.length_c   1.000
_cell.angle_alpha   90.00
_cell.angle_beta   90.00
_cell.angle_gamma   90.00
#
_symmetry.space_group_name_H-M   'P 1'
#
loop_
_entity.id
_entity.type
_entity.pdbx_description
1 polymer ?
#
loop_
_entity_poly.entity_id
_entity_poly.type
_entity_poly.pdbx_seq_one_letter_code
_entity_poly.pdbx_strand_id
1 'polypeptide(L)'
;MSIEVRFAVLLYPHPSEGKGWLSDVICSDGPHAMFGGRPYDKAVATTDGELQEMFSYLTPQKVEVWQIHTSKPVADDLKLLSPTAMFRRLAALEGDGVTVDRQIVTIR
;
A
#
# COMPACT_ATOMS: atom_id res chain seq x y z
N MET A 1 -21.63 -9.74 -2.09
CA MET A 1 -21.04 -8.40 -2.18
C MET A 1 -19.61 -8.57 -2.63
N SER A 2 -19.31 -8.22 -3.88
CA SER A 2 -17.95 -8.18 -4.43
C SER A 2 -17.21 -6.99 -3.83
N ILE A 3 -15.94 -7.18 -3.47
CA ILE A 3 -15.04 -6.06 -3.19
C ILE A 3 -14.60 -5.52 -4.54
N GLU A 4 -14.96 -4.27 -4.84
CA GLU A 4 -14.66 -3.63 -6.11
C GLU A 4 -13.33 -2.85 -6.03
N VAL A 5 -13.07 -2.19 -4.91
CA VAL A 5 -11.88 -1.36 -4.71
C VAL A 5 -10.89 -2.01 -3.74
N ARG A 6 -9.60 -1.98 -4.11
CA ARG A 6 -8.49 -2.46 -3.28
C ARG A 6 -7.42 -1.39 -3.14
N PHE A 7 -6.78 -1.36 -1.98
CA PHE A 7 -5.65 -0.50 -1.69
C PHE A 7 -4.44 -1.34 -1.28
N ALA A 8 -3.27 -0.95 -1.76
CA ALA A 8 -1.99 -1.49 -1.32
C ALA A 8 -1.16 -0.36 -0.71
N VAL A 9 -0.70 -0.57 0.53
CA VAL A 9 0.24 0.29 1.23
C VAL A 9 1.59 -0.39 1.21
N LEU A 10 2.54 0.13 0.45
CA LEU A 10 3.90 -0.37 0.41
C LEU A 10 4.73 0.37 1.47
N LEU A 11 5.44 -0.37 2.32
CA LEU A 11 6.39 0.14 3.30
C LEU A 11 7.74 -0.53 3.05
N TYR A 12 8.76 0.27 2.73
CA TYR A 12 10.10 -0.26 2.42
C TYR A 12 11.20 0.73 2.80
N PRO A 13 12.42 0.27 3.10
CA PRO A 13 13.50 1.14 3.55
C PRO A 13 13.95 2.11 2.45
N HIS A 14 14.31 3.33 2.87
CA HIS A 14 14.96 4.31 2.00
C HIS A 14 16.36 3.80 1.60
N PRO A 15 16.82 4.00 0.35
CA PRO A 15 18.12 3.46 -0.11
C PRO A 15 19.33 4.07 0.61
N SER A 16 19.22 5.32 1.05
CA SER A 16 20.22 5.94 1.93
C SER A 16 19.97 5.55 3.39
N GLU A 17 20.97 4.93 4.01
CA GLU A 17 20.95 4.63 5.45
C GLU A 17 20.70 5.90 6.28
N GLY A 18 19.91 5.76 7.34
CA GLY A 18 19.54 6.87 8.24
C GLY A 18 18.36 7.75 7.77
N LYS A 19 17.85 7.58 6.55
CA LYS A 19 16.63 8.28 6.07
C LYS A 19 15.31 7.58 6.45
N GLY A 20 15.38 6.37 6.99
CA GLY A 20 14.23 5.61 7.47
C GLY A 20 13.52 4.85 6.35
N TRP A 21 12.19 5.00 6.27
CA TRP A 21 11.26 4.25 5.45
C TRP A 21 10.53 5.16 4.46
N LEU A 22 10.34 4.62 3.26
CA LEU A 22 9.46 5.16 2.22
C LEU A 22 8.11 4.46 2.29
N SER A 23 7.10 5.15 1.79
CA SER A 23 5.76 4.59 1.73
C SER A 23 4.98 5.03 0.49
N ASP A 24 4.13 4.15 0.00
CA ASP A 24 3.26 4.42 -1.15
C ASP A 24 1.87 3.84 -0.91
N VAL A 25 0.84 4.54 -1.38
CA VAL A 25 -0.54 4.07 -1.39
C VAL A 25 -0.99 3.91 -2.84
N ILE A 26 -1.49 2.72 -3.18
CA ILE A 26 -1.88 2.35 -4.54
C ILE A 26 -3.31 1.86 -4.52
N CYS A 27 -4.19 2.56 -5.23
CA CYS A 27 -5.58 2.15 -5.42
C CYS A 27 -5.73 1.32 -6.70
N SER A 28 -6.61 0.31 -6.69
CA SER A 28 -6.93 -0.49 -7.87
C SER A 28 -7.49 0.32 -9.04
N ASP A 29 -8.08 1.48 -8.75
CA ASP A 29 -8.91 2.24 -9.68
C ASP A 29 -8.24 3.51 -10.21
N GLY A 30 -7.02 3.84 -9.78
CA GLY A 30 -6.22 4.84 -10.49
C GLY A 30 -5.31 5.77 -9.69
N PRO A 31 -5.64 6.23 -8.45
CA PRO A 31 -4.72 7.13 -7.77
C PRO A 31 -3.57 6.38 -7.09
N HIS A 32 -2.36 6.92 -7.26
CA HIS A 32 -1.12 6.49 -6.64
C HIS A 32 -0.51 7.68 -5.91
N ALA A 33 -0.20 7.52 -4.62
CA ALA A 33 0.48 8.51 -3.82
C ALA A 33 1.83 7.96 -3.34
N MET A 34 2.91 8.71 -3.56
CA MET A 34 4.28 8.37 -3.14
C MET A 34 4.77 9.37 -2.10
N PHE A 35 5.31 8.88 -0.99
CA PHE A 35 5.79 9.72 0.11
C PHE A 35 7.29 9.56 0.35
N GLY A 36 7.95 10.69 0.62
CA GLY A 36 9.39 10.74 0.93
C GLY A 36 9.76 10.08 2.26
N GLY A 37 11.06 9.80 2.44
CA GLY A 37 11.62 9.00 3.53
C GLY A 37 11.45 9.62 4.92
N ARG A 38 11.04 8.80 5.89
CA ARG A 38 10.79 9.20 7.29
C ARG A 38 10.92 8.02 8.26
N PRO A 39 10.97 8.24 9.59
CA PRO A 39 10.89 7.14 10.56
C PRO A 39 9.66 6.26 10.33
N TYR A 40 9.77 4.95 10.63
CA TYR A 40 8.75 3.96 10.32
C TYR A 40 7.34 4.35 10.80
N ASP A 41 7.19 4.74 12.07
CA ASP A 41 5.87 5.11 12.62
C ASP A 41 5.24 6.31 11.90
N LYS A 42 6.09 7.26 11.44
CA LYS A 42 5.63 8.39 10.64
C LYS A 42 5.25 7.97 9.22
N ALA A 43 5.90 6.96 8.65
CA ALA A 43 5.57 6.40 7.33
C ALA A 43 4.18 5.77 7.37
N VAL A 44 3.91 4.95 8.39
CA VAL A 44 2.59 4.34 8.63
C VAL A 44 1.52 5.41 8.86
N ALA A 45 1.75 6.36 9.77
CA ALA A 45 0.77 7.41 10.05
C ALA A 45 0.49 8.30 8.82
N THR A 46 1.49 8.54 7.96
CA THR A 46 1.29 9.29 6.71
C THR A 46 0.38 8.52 5.75
N THR A 47 0.62 7.22 5.57
CA THR A 47 -0.20 6.38 4.68
C THR A 47 -1.61 6.17 5.21
N ASP A 48 -1.79 6.10 6.53
CA ASP A 48 -3.11 6.01 7.13
C ASP A 48 -3.94 7.28 6.85
N GLY A 49 -3.30 8.46 6.96
CA GLY A 49 -3.93 9.73 6.61
C GLY A 49 -4.37 9.78 5.14
N GLU A 50 -3.48 9.35 4.22
CA GLU A 50 -3.78 9.29 2.79
C GLU A 50 -4.91 8.29 2.48
N LEU A 51 -4.90 7.11 3.11
CA LEU A 51 -5.98 6.14 2.96
C LEU A 51 -7.33 6.72 3.38
N GLN A 52 -7.38 7.46 4.50
CA GLN A 52 -8.61 8.12 4.94
C GLN A 52 -9.07 9.21 3.96
N GLU A 53 -8.14 9.99 3.41
CA GLU A 53 -8.45 10.97 2.37
C GLU A 53 -9.01 10.28 1.11
N MET A 54 -8.37 9.21 0.64
CA MET A 54 -8.87 8.41 -0.48
C MET A 54 -10.24 7.80 -0.22
N PHE A 55 -10.50 7.30 0.99
CA PHE A 55 -11.81 6.76 1.38
C PHE A 55 -12.91 7.82 1.32
N SER A 56 -12.59 9.08 1.60
CA SER A 56 -13.56 10.18 1.57
C SER A 56 -14.14 10.46 0.17
N TYR A 57 -13.43 10.05 -0.88
CA TYR A 57 -13.89 10.16 -2.28
C TYR A 57 -14.70 8.96 -2.76
N LEU A 58 -14.80 7.89 -1.96
CA LEU A 58 -15.53 6.69 -2.32
C LEU A 58 -16.96 6.73 -1.76
N THR A 59 -17.90 6.17 -2.52
CA THR A 59 -19.24 5.87 -2.01
C THR A 59 -19.15 4.78 -0.92
N PRO A 60 -20.04 4.78 0.09
CA PRO A 60 -20.04 3.79 1.16
C PRO A 60 -20.02 2.35 0.63
N GLN A 61 -18.97 1.61 0.97
CA GLN A 61 -18.72 0.26 0.46
C GLN A 61 -17.68 -0.47 1.32
N LYS A 62 -17.45 -1.75 1.02
CA LYS A 62 -16.34 -2.52 1.60
C LYS A 62 -15.14 -2.46 0.67
N VAL A 63 -13.98 -2.12 1.22
CA VAL A 63 -12.71 -2.10 0.51
C VAL A 63 -11.73 -3.06 1.16
N GLU A 64 -10.77 -3.56 0.39
CA GLU A 64 -9.68 -4.38 0.91
C GLU A 64 -8.40 -3.55 0.96
N VAL A 65 -7.75 -3.51 2.11
CA VAL A 65 -6.48 -2.81 2.32
C VAL A 65 -5.41 -3.84 2.60
N TRP A 66 -4.31 -3.74 1.86
CA TRP A 66 -3.16 -4.61 1.95
C TRP A 66 -1.99 -3.79 2.45
N GLN A 67 -1.49 -4.05 3.65
CA GLN A 67 -0.28 -3.41 4.15
C GLN A 67 0.90 -4.35 3.92
N ILE A 68 1.87 -3.89 3.13
CA ILE A 68 2.97 -4.71 2.65
C ILE A 68 4.29 -4.13 3.14
N HIS A 69 4.98 -4.88 4.00
CA HIS A 69 6.36 -4.57 4.34
C HIS A 69 7.27 -5.34 3.43
N THR A 70 8.18 -4.64 2.78
CA THR A 70 9.02 -5.25 1.76
C THR A 70 10.34 -4.52 1.58
N SER A 71 11.19 -5.02 0.70
CA SER A 71 12.41 -4.36 0.28
C SER A 71 12.15 -3.35 -0.84
N LYS A 72 13.04 -2.36 -1.00
CA LYS A 72 12.95 -1.39 -2.08
C LYS A 72 12.88 -2.03 -3.48
N PRO A 73 13.72 -3.02 -3.84
CA PRO A 73 13.63 -3.68 -5.14
C PRO A 73 12.24 -4.29 -5.41
N VAL A 74 11.67 -4.97 -4.42
CA VAL A 74 10.33 -5.58 -4.57
C VAL A 74 9.25 -4.50 -4.69
N ALA A 75 9.34 -3.41 -3.92
CA ALA A 75 8.42 -2.29 -4.03
C ALA A 75 8.49 -1.62 -5.41
N ASP A 76 9.71 -1.41 -5.92
CA ASP A 76 9.92 -0.82 -7.25
C ASP A 76 9.35 -1.74 -8.34
N ASP A 77 9.59 -3.05 -8.27
CA ASP A 77 9.04 -4.04 -9.22
C ASP A 77 7.50 -4.04 -9.21
N LEU A 78 6.89 -3.98 -8.03
CA LEU A 78 5.43 -3.93 -7.88
C LEU A 78 4.81 -2.70 -8.53
N LYS A 79 5.47 -1.55 -8.43
CA LYS A 79 4.99 -0.28 -9.01
C LYS A 79 5.05 -0.24 -10.53
N LEU A 80 5.87 -1.08 -11.15
CA LEU A 80 5.93 -1.21 -12.62
C LEU A 80 4.76 -2.01 -13.20
N LEU A 81 4.03 -2.74 -12.35
CA LEU A 81 2.90 -3.55 -12.77
C LEU A 81 1.63 -2.69 -12.90
N SER A 82 0.71 -3.11 -13.77
CA SER A 82 -0.65 -2.58 -13.73
C SER A 82 -1.31 -2.93 -12.38
N PRO A 83 -2.27 -2.14 -11.87
CA PRO A 83 -2.90 -2.43 -10.58
C PRO A 83 -3.43 -3.87 -10.48
N THR A 84 -4.06 -4.38 -11.53
CA THR A 84 -4.54 -5.78 -11.58
C THR A 84 -3.41 -6.81 -11.44
N ALA A 85 -2.30 -6.61 -12.15
CA ALA A 85 -1.15 -7.51 -12.08
C ALA A 85 -0.43 -7.40 -10.73
N MET A 86 -0.32 -6.20 -10.18
CA MET A 86 0.23 -5.93 -8.85
C MET A 86 -0.55 -6.67 -7.77
N PHE A 87 -1.86 -6.51 -7.66
CA PHE A 87 -2.67 -7.19 -6.64
C PHE A 87 -2.64 -8.71 -6.78
N ARG A 88 -2.57 -9.24 -8.01
CA ARG A 88 -2.36 -10.68 -8.23
C ARG A 88 -1.00 -11.14 -7.71
N ARG A 89 0.05 -10.33 -7.91
CA ARG A 89 1.40 -10.63 -7.44
C ARG A 89 1.49 -10.55 -5.91
N LEU A 90 0.89 -9.53 -5.31
CA LEU A 90 0.79 -9.36 -3.84
C LEU A 90 0.15 -10.58 -3.17
N ALA A 91 -0.84 -11.18 -3.81
CA ALA A 91 -1.52 -12.37 -3.27
C ALA A 91 -0.56 -13.56 -3.05
N ALA A 92 0.55 -13.62 -3.78
CA ALA A 92 1.53 -14.69 -3.80
C ALA A 92 2.91 -14.29 -3.22
N LEU A 93 3.01 -13.12 -2.60
CA LEU A 93 4.29 -12.50 -2.19
C LEU A 93 4.68 -12.75 -0.73
N GLU A 94 3.83 -13.40 0.07
CA GLU A 94 4.11 -13.65 1.48
C GLU A 94 5.24 -14.68 1.66
N GLY A 95 6.32 -14.27 2.34
CA GLY A 95 7.54 -15.07 2.51
C GLY A 95 8.83 -14.24 2.33
N ASP A 96 9.99 -14.81 2.68
CA ASP A 96 11.33 -14.25 2.44
C ASP A 96 11.50 -12.74 2.67
N GLY A 97 11.07 -12.26 3.84
CA GLY A 97 11.24 -10.85 4.24
C GLY A 97 10.18 -9.90 3.70
N VAL A 98 9.12 -10.42 3.06
CA VAL A 98 7.91 -9.69 2.71
C VAL A 98 6.77 -10.13 3.63
N THR A 99 6.13 -9.18 4.30
CA THR A 99 4.90 -9.41 5.04
C THR A 99 3.72 -8.73 4.36
N VAL A 100 2.57 -9.39 4.34
CA VAL A 100 1.35 -8.89 3.73
C VAL A 100 0.22 -9.03 4.74
N ASP A 101 -0.18 -7.92 5.36
CA ASP A 101 -1.37 -7.87 6.22
C ASP A 101 -2.59 -7.43 5.39
N ARG A 102 -3.70 -8.16 5.49
CA ARG A 102 -4.90 -7.92 4.68
C ARG A 102 -6.08 -7.64 5.58
N GLN A 103 -6.76 -6.53 5.32
CA GLN A 103 -7.88 -6.07 6.13
C GLN A 103 -9.05 -5.66 5.24
N ILE A 104 -10.27 -5.97 5.68
CA ILE A 104 -11.50 -5.48 5.04
C ILE A 104 -12.01 -4.31 5.85
N VAL A 105 -12.07 -3.14 5.23
CA VAL A 105 -12.55 -1.90 5.85
C VAL A 105 -13.93 -1.57 5.28
N THR A 106 -14.86 -1.21 6.16
CA THR A 106 -16.19 -0.73 5.74
C THR A 106 -16.18 0.79 5.78
N ILE A 107 -16.24 1.42 4.61
CA ILE A 107 -16.43 2.86 4.44
C ILE A 107 -17.92 3.15 4.64
N ARG A 108 -18.23 4.16 5.46
CA ARG A 108 -19.59 4.55 5.85
C ARG A 108 -19.98 5.90 5.27
#